data_AF-A0A1B6AK45-F1
#
_entry.id   AF-A0A1B6AK45-F1
#
_cell.length_a   1.000
_cell.length_b   1.000
_cell.length_c   1.000
_cell.angle_alpha   90.00
_cell.angle_beta   90.00
_cell.angle_gamma   90.00
#
_symmetry.space_group_name_H-M   'P 1'
#
loop_
_entity.id
_entity.type
_entity.pdbx_description
1 polymer ?
#
loop_
_entity_poly.entity_id
_entity_poly.type
_entity_poly.pdbx_seq_one_letter_code
_entity_poly.pdbx_strand_id
1 'polypeptide(L)' 'MSGYQERPVELPLPYREKDLDPAPVPGCKTCAAEAEERYQARAKKEFGLAAISSMKIAEHVRFGSHNDTPETPG' A
#
# COMPACT_ATOMS: atom_id res chain seq x y z
N MET A 1 -7.01 12.59 -43.26
CA MET A 1 -6.77 11.84 -42.01
C MET A 1 -7.29 12.68 -40.86
N SER A 2 -8.46 12.33 -40.31
CA SER A 2 -9.04 13.04 -39.16
C SER A 2 -8.71 12.24 -37.91
N GLY A 3 -7.55 12.52 -37.31
CA GLY A 3 -7.15 11.96 -36.03
C GLY A 3 -7.53 12.93 -34.93
N TYR A 4 -8.80 12.92 -34.50
CA TYR A 4 -9.15 13.57 -33.24
C TYR A 4 -8.61 12.68 -32.11
N GLN A 5 -7.78 13.24 -31.23
CA GLN A 5 -7.42 12.56 -29.98
C GLN A 5 -8.72 12.25 -29.23
N GLU A 6 -8.98 10.96 -28.99
CA GLU A 6 -10.09 10.54 -28.15
C GLU A 6 -9.92 11.15 -26.75
N ARG A 7 -11.04 11.57 -26.15
CA ARG A 7 -11.00 12.10 -24.78
C ARG A 7 -10.53 10.99 -23.84
N PRO A 8 -9.73 11.31 -22.81
CA PRO A 8 -9.36 10.34 -21.80
C PRO A 8 -10.60 9.64 -21.24
N VAL A 9 -10.60 8.32 -21.24
CA VAL A 9 -11.67 7.52 -20.62
C VAL A 9 -11.37 7.43 -19.13
N GLU A 10 -12.30 7.86 -18.29
CA GLU A 10 -12.22 7.61 -16.85
C GLU A 10 -12.41 6.11 -16.61
N LEU A 11 -11.33 5.43 -16.23
CA LEU A 11 -11.42 4.06 -15.76
C LEU A 11 -12.03 4.07 -14.35
N PRO A 12 -13.01 3.20 -14.05
CA PRO A 12 -13.49 3.03 -12.69
C PRO A 12 -12.29 2.61 -11.84
N LEU A 13 -11.91 3.44 -10.86
CA LEU A 13 -10.89 3.08 -9.87
C LEU A 13 -11.43 1.89 -9.08
N PRO A 14 -10.93 0.65 -9.30
CA PRO A 14 -11.50 -0.51 -8.64
C PRO A 14 -11.06 -0.57 -7.17
N TYR A 15 -10.06 0.23 -6.80
CA TYR A 15 -9.47 0.33 -5.47
C TYR A 15 -9.85 1.67 -4.86
N ARG A 16 -10.34 1.67 -3.62
CA ARG A 16 -10.51 2.89 -2.84
C ARG A 16 -9.12 3.33 -2.36
N GLU A 17 -8.94 4.62 -2.10
CA GLU A 17 -7.66 5.18 -1.63
C GLU A 17 -7.12 4.44 -0.39
N LYS A 18 -8.02 4.03 0.51
CA LYS A 18 -7.71 3.20 1.69
C LYS A 18 -7.13 1.81 1.38
N ASP A 19 -7.40 1.28 0.18
CA ASP A 19 -6.87 -0.02 -0.27
C ASP A 19 -5.45 0.14 -0.81
N LEU A 20 -5.08 1.36 -1.22
CA LEU A 20 -3.75 1.72 -1.73
C LEU A 20 -2.85 2.33 -0.64
N ASP A 21 -3.45 2.99 0.35
CA ASP A 21 -2.74 3.64 1.46
C ASP A 21 -3.43 3.38 2.81
N PRO A 22 -3.34 2.15 3.34
CA PRO A 22 -4.02 1.80 4.59
C PRO A 22 -3.43 2.59 5.77
N ALA A 23 -4.30 3.05 6.66
CA ALA A 23 -3.90 3.73 7.89
C ALA A 23 -3.45 2.71 8.95
N PRO A 24 -2.45 3.04 9.79
CA PRO A 24 -2.03 2.16 10.87
C PRO A 24 -3.15 1.96 11.90
N VAL A 25 -3.26 0.73 12.44
CA VAL A 25 -4.23 0.42 13.50
C VAL A 25 -3.86 1.20 14.78
N PRO A 26 -4.81 1.93 15.41
CA PRO A 26 -4.52 2.70 16.61
C PRO A 26 -3.93 1.85 17.74
N GLY A 27 -2.81 2.31 18.32
CA GLY A 27 -2.14 1.61 19.42
C GLY A 27 -1.25 0.44 19.01
N CYS A 28 -1.24 0.03 17.73
CA CYS A 28 -0.35 -1.02 17.24
C CYS A 28 1.03 -0.45 16.88
N LYS A 29 2.05 -0.85 17.63
CA LYS A 29 3.45 -0.43 17.40
C LYS A 29 4.00 -0.91 16.06
N THR A 30 3.65 -2.13 15.65
CA THR A 30 4.10 -2.70 14.37
C THR A 30 3.50 -1.93 13.18
N CYS A 31 2.19 -1.65 13.17
CA CYS A 31 1.60 -0.79 12.14
C CYS A 31 2.22 0.62 12.10
N ALA A 32 2.57 1.20 13.25
CA ALA A 32 3.23 2.50 13.29
C ALA A 32 4.64 2.46 12.67
N ALA A 33 5.41 1.40 12.93
CA ALA A 33 6.72 1.18 12.32
C ALA A 33 6.60 0.98 10.80
N GLU A 34 5.68 0.13 10.34
CA GLU A 34 5.42 -0.09 8.91
C GLU A 34 4.96 1.19 8.20
N ALA A 35 4.20 2.06 8.89
CA ALA A 35 3.81 3.35 8.33
C ALA A 35 5.01 4.30 8.12
N GLU A 36 5.97 4.29 9.05
CA GLU A 36 7.22 5.04 8.92
C GLU A 36 8.12 4.44 7.82
N GLU A 37 8.29 3.11 7.79
CA GLU A 37 9.04 2.42 6.73
C GLU A 37 8.47 2.72 5.34
N ARG A 38 7.14 2.69 5.20
CA ARG A 38 6.46 3.08 3.97
C ARG A 38 6.78 4.52 3.57
N TYR A 39 6.75 5.46 4.52
CA TYR A 39 7.05 6.87 4.25
C TYR A 39 8.49 7.03 3.75
N GLN A 40 9.45 6.40 4.43
CA GLN A 40 10.87 6.43 4.05
C GLN A 40 11.12 5.77 2.69
N ALA A 41 10.50 4.61 2.43
CA ALA A 41 10.59 3.91 1.16
C ALA A 41 10.03 4.75 0.00
N ARG A 42 8.87 5.43 0.19
CA ARG A 42 8.33 6.38 -0.82
C ARG A 42 9.29 7.54 -1.07
N ALA A 43 9.90 8.11 -0.03
CA ALA A 43 10.87 9.19 -0.15
C ALA A 43 12.11 8.78 -0.97
N LYS A 44 12.53 7.52 -0.85
CA LYS A 44 13.63 6.92 -1.62
C LYS A 44 13.23 6.37 -3.00
N LYS A 45 11.95 6.45 -3.38
CA LYS A 45 11.36 5.83 -4.59
C LYS A 45 11.46 4.29 -4.60
N GLU A 46 11.57 3.68 -3.43
CA GLU A 46 11.55 2.23 -3.23
C GLU A 46 10.09 1.72 -3.14
N PHE A 47 9.34 1.87 -4.23
CA PHE A 47 7.89 1.62 -4.23
C PHE A 47 7.50 0.18 -3.88
N GLY A 48 8.35 -0.80 -4.18
CA GLY A 48 8.14 -2.19 -3.79
C GLY A 48 8.10 -2.36 -2.27
N LEU A 49 9.05 -1.75 -1.54
CA LEU A 49 9.09 -1.79 -0.08
C LEU A 49 7.90 -1.03 0.51
N ALA A 50 7.55 0.13 -0.05
CA ALA A 50 6.36 0.87 0.37
C ALA A 50 5.05 0.07 0.20
N ALA A 51 4.95 -0.74 -0.86
CA ALA A 51 3.82 -1.62 -1.09
C ALA A 51 3.77 -2.76 -0.06
N ILE A 52 4.91 -3.40 0.25
CA ILE A 52 4.99 -4.45 1.27
C ILE A 52 4.53 -3.93 2.64
N SER A 53 5.04 -2.78 3.09
CA SER A 53 4.60 -2.18 4.36
C SER A 53 3.11 -1.84 4.36
N SER A 54 2.57 -1.36 3.24
CA SER A 54 1.13 -1.13 3.09
C SER A 54 0.34 -2.44 3.22
N MET A 55 0.80 -3.52 2.59
CA MET A 55 0.15 -4.84 2.69
C MET A 55 0.11 -5.35 4.13
N LYS A 56 1.21 -5.21 4.88
CA LYS A 56 1.27 -5.62 6.30
C LYS A 56 0.32 -4.82 7.18
N ILE A 57 0.14 -3.52 6.93
CA ILE A 57 -0.87 -2.72 7.62
C ILE A 57 -2.28 -3.19 7.24
N ALA A 58 -2.56 -3.38 5.94
CA ALA A 58 -3.85 -3.84 5.45
C ALA A 58 -4.22 -5.22 6.02
N GLU A 59 -3.22 -6.09 6.19
CA GLU A 59 -3.38 -7.41 6.78
C GLU A 59 -3.91 -7.33 8.21
N HIS A 60 -3.29 -6.51 9.06
CA HIS A 60 -3.77 -6.29 10.43
C HIS A 60 -5.20 -5.70 10.42
N VAL A 61 -5.49 -4.71 9.55
CA VAL A 61 -6.85 -4.16 9.42
C VAL A 61 -7.87 -5.26 9.06
N ARG A 62 -7.48 -6.23 8.21
CA ARG A 62 -8.38 -7.28 7.73
C ARG A 62 -8.55 -8.44 8.70
N PHE A 63 -7.48 -8.87 9.37
CA PHE A 63 -7.47 -10.10 10.17
C PHE A 63 -7.36 -9.87 11.68
N GLY A 64 -7.10 -8.64 12.12
CA GLY A 64 -6.93 -8.31 13.54
C GLY A 64 -5.58 -8.71 14.12
N SER A 65 -4.64 -9.19 13.27
CA SER A 65 -3.27 -9.52 13.65
C SER A 65 -2.33 -9.40 12.46
N HIS A 66 -1.03 -9.28 12.72
CA HIS A 66 0.01 -9.45 11.69
C HIS A 66 0.22 -10.95 11.44
N ASN A 67 0.31 -11.40 10.18
CA ASN A 67 0.89 -12.72 9.93
C ASN A 67 2.40 -12.55 9.91
N ASP A 68 3.05 -12.88 11.03
CA ASP A 68 4.51 -12.89 11.16
C ASP A 68 5.15 -14.10 10.46
N THR A 69 4.59 -14.54 9.32
CA THR A 69 5.21 -15.60 8.51
C THR A 69 6.62 -15.14 8.14
N PRO A 70 7.69 -15.83 8.58
CA PRO A 70 9.04 -15.40 8.31
C PRO A 70 9.24 -15.35 6.80
N GLU A 71 9.64 -14.20 6.26
CA GLU A 71 10.06 -14.11 4.88
C GLU A 71 11.25 -15.06 4.68
N THR A 72 11.04 -16.14 3.94
CA THR A 72 12.11 -17.10 3.62
C THR A 72 13.16 -16.35 2.81
N PRO A 73 14.44 -16.30 3.22
CA PRO A 73 15.48 -15.71 2.40
C PRO A 73 15.66 -16.57 1.13
N GLY A 74 15.45 -15.94 -0.03
CA GLY A 74 15.77 -16.49 -1.35
C GLY A 74 17.19 -16.19 -1.77
#